data_AF-A0A958SB59-F1
#
_entry.id   AF-A0A958SB59-F1
#
_cell.length_a   1.000
_cell.length_b   1.000
_cell.length_c   1.000
_cell.angle_alpha   90.00
_cell.angle_beta   90.00
_cell.angle_gamma   90.00
#
_symmetry.space_group_name_H-M   'P 1'
#
loop_
_entity.id
_entity.type
_entity.pdbx_description
1 polymer ?
#
loop_
_entity_poly.entity_id
_entity_poly.type
_entity_poly.pdbx_seq_one_letter_code
_entity_poly.pdbx_strand_id
1 'polypeptide(L)'
;MKERKEKLKDSSVTVLGVKFGHSDIHSVVDAFYKEVAGHIRLKVPFKSVQDWPEHIDRMTQFWWVSFGGKAYMFSQYSPVWKHYGAGFNQEYLDDWLKLFHKTLKEHLNIEQMMAWKKISERMGKNLLVSNEMIKAQKNENF
;
A
#
# COMPACT_ATOMS: atom_id res chain seq x y z
N MET A 1 9.31 -22.67 4.10
CA MET A 1 8.62 -21.55 3.38
C MET A 1 7.20 -21.90 2.97
N LYS A 2 6.93 -23.08 2.39
CA LYS A 2 5.61 -23.50 1.89
C LYS A 2 4.51 -23.56 2.97
N GLU A 3 4.73 -24.27 4.07
CA GLU A 3 3.78 -24.34 5.22
C GLU A 3 3.41 -22.97 5.80
N ARG A 4 4.34 -22.00 5.79
CA ARG A 4 4.08 -20.65 6.32
C ARG A 4 3.15 -19.87 5.40
N LYS A 5 3.31 -20.00 4.07
CA LYS A 5 2.41 -19.37 3.09
C LYS A 5 1.02 -20.00 3.14
N GLU A 6 0.92 -21.32 3.35
CA GLU A 6 -0.37 -22.01 3.56
C GLU A 6 -1.07 -21.53 4.83
N LYS A 7 -0.38 -21.45 5.98
CA LYS A 7 -0.97 -20.91 7.21
C LYS A 7 -1.43 -19.46 7.09
N LEU A 8 -0.70 -18.63 6.34
CA LEU A 8 -1.08 -17.23 6.11
C LEU A 8 -2.35 -17.13 5.28
N LYS A 9 -2.53 -18.00 4.27
CA LYS A 9 -3.69 -17.99 3.38
C LYS A 9 -5.02 -18.08 4.14
N ASP A 10 -5.07 -18.89 5.19
CA ASP A 10 -6.27 -19.08 6.01
C ASP A 10 -6.36 -18.09 7.19
N SER A 11 -5.38 -17.21 7.34
CA SER A 11 -5.36 -16.21 8.40
C SER A 11 -6.21 -15.00 8.05
N SER A 12 -6.80 -14.37 9.07
CA SER A 12 -7.57 -13.13 8.91
C SER A 12 -7.20 -12.08 9.95
N VAL A 13 -7.44 -10.82 9.58
CA VAL A 13 -7.33 -9.63 10.45
C VAL A 13 -8.66 -8.88 10.44
N THR A 14 -8.91 -8.08 11.47
CA THR A 14 -10.10 -7.24 11.57
C THR A 14 -9.68 -5.79 11.74
N VAL A 15 -10.16 -4.92 10.86
CA VAL A 15 -9.91 -3.49 10.92
C VAL A 15 -11.20 -2.73 10.69
N LEU A 16 -11.47 -1.72 11.54
CA LEU A 16 -12.75 -0.99 11.54
C LEU A 16 -13.99 -1.90 11.66
N GLY A 17 -13.86 -3.04 12.37
CA GLY A 17 -14.93 -4.03 12.52
C GLY A 17 -15.11 -4.98 11.32
N VAL A 18 -14.34 -4.81 10.24
CA VAL A 18 -14.45 -5.61 9.02
C VAL A 18 -13.32 -6.63 8.94
N LYS A 19 -13.65 -7.88 8.63
CA LYS A 19 -12.70 -8.99 8.49
C LYS A 19 -12.08 -9.02 7.10
N PHE A 20 -10.77 -9.22 7.02
CA PHE A 20 -10.00 -9.44 5.79
C PHE A 20 -9.20 -10.73 5.91
N GLY A 21 -9.32 -11.62 4.93
CA GLY A 21 -8.39 -12.72 4.74
C GLY A 21 -7.06 -12.20 4.22
N HIS A 22 -5.95 -12.89 4.52
CA HIS A 22 -4.67 -12.58 3.90
C HIS A 22 -4.74 -12.67 2.36
N SER A 23 -5.49 -13.65 1.85
CA SER A 23 -5.76 -13.81 0.41
C SER A 23 -6.48 -12.61 -0.21
N ASP A 24 -7.37 -11.94 0.53
CA ASP A 24 -8.10 -10.76 0.04
C ASP A 24 -7.12 -9.61 -0.16
N ILE A 25 -6.24 -9.40 0.84
CA ILE A 25 -5.19 -8.38 0.80
C ILE A 25 -4.24 -8.65 -0.36
N HIS A 26 -3.75 -9.90 -0.48
CA HIS A 26 -2.86 -10.28 -1.57
C HIS A 26 -3.49 -10.05 -2.94
N SER A 27 -4.76 -10.46 -3.13
CA SER A 27 -5.45 -10.34 -4.41
C SER A 27 -5.61 -8.89 -4.85
N VAL A 28 -5.97 -7.99 -3.93
CA VAL A 28 -6.03 -6.55 -4.20
C VAL A 28 -4.65 -5.98 -4.52
N VAL A 29 -3.63 -6.33 -3.75
CA VAL A 29 -2.26 -5.81 -3.94
C VAL A 29 -1.69 -6.27 -5.28
N ASP A 30 -1.81 -7.56 -5.62
CA ASP A 30 -1.38 -8.11 -6.90
C ASP A 30 -2.08 -7.43 -8.08
N ALA A 31 -3.42 -7.32 -8.04
CA ALA A 31 -4.19 -6.66 -9.09
C ALA A 31 -3.84 -5.17 -9.23
N PHE A 32 -3.70 -4.47 -8.10
CA PHE A 32 -3.37 -3.05 -8.10
C PHE A 32 -2.00 -2.78 -8.74
N TYR A 33 -0.98 -3.54 -8.37
CA TYR A 33 0.38 -3.30 -8.88
C TYR A 33 0.55 -3.72 -10.34
N LYS A 34 -0.23 -4.68 -10.85
CA LYS A 34 -0.31 -4.97 -12.29
C LYS A 34 -0.79 -3.75 -13.08
N GLU A 35 -1.81 -3.05 -12.59
CA GLU A 35 -2.30 -1.82 -13.20
C GLU A 35 -1.30 -0.65 -13.06
N VAL A 36 -0.66 -0.50 -11.90
CA VAL A 36 0.38 0.53 -11.68
C VAL A 36 1.52 0.39 -12.68
N ALA A 37 1.96 -0.83 -13.00
CA ALA A 37 3.04 -1.09 -13.94
C ALA A 37 2.73 -0.58 -15.37
N GLY A 38 1.45 -0.63 -15.78
CA GLY A 38 0.97 -0.13 -17.08
C GLY A 38 0.60 1.36 -17.09
N HIS A 39 0.35 1.96 -15.93
CA HIS A 39 -0.21 3.29 -15.80
C HIS A 39 0.75 4.41 -16.25
N ILE A 40 0.25 5.39 -17.03
CA ILE A 40 1.09 6.43 -17.68
C ILE A 40 1.97 7.22 -16.69
N ARG A 41 1.39 7.69 -15.57
CA ARG A 41 2.08 8.45 -14.52
C ARG A 41 2.60 7.57 -13.38
N LEU A 42 1.73 6.75 -12.77
CA LEU A 42 2.09 5.92 -11.61
C LEU A 42 3.24 4.94 -11.86
N LYS A 43 3.52 4.49 -13.09
CA LYS A 43 4.68 3.62 -13.33
C LYS A 43 6.03 4.28 -13.02
N VAL A 44 6.12 5.61 -13.06
CA VAL A 44 7.39 6.34 -12.98
C VAL A 44 8.11 6.14 -11.63
N PRO A 45 7.46 6.35 -10.47
CA PRO A 45 8.05 6.03 -9.16
C PRO A 45 8.49 4.57 -8.97
N PHE A 46 7.92 3.64 -9.73
CA PHE A 46 8.15 2.20 -9.59
C PHE A 46 9.12 1.62 -10.62
N LYS A 47 9.75 2.44 -11.47
CA LYS A 47 10.73 1.98 -12.49
C LYS A 47 11.91 1.18 -11.93
N SER A 48 12.26 1.39 -10.65
CA SER A 48 13.36 0.68 -9.99
C SER A 48 12.98 -0.70 -9.48
N VAL A 49 11.69 -1.08 -9.49
CA VAL A 49 11.24 -2.41 -9.07
C VAL A 49 11.74 -3.45 -10.08
N GLN A 50 12.67 -4.29 -9.64
CA GLN A 50 13.23 -5.39 -10.45
C GLN A 50 12.45 -6.70 -10.26
N ASP A 51 11.95 -6.94 -9.06
CA ASP A 51 11.20 -8.14 -8.68
C ASP A 51 9.78 -7.76 -8.23
N TRP A 52 8.82 -7.91 -9.15
CA TRP A 52 7.42 -7.63 -8.88
C TRP A 52 6.79 -8.60 -7.88
N PRO A 53 6.98 -9.93 -7.98
CA PRO A 53 6.55 -10.86 -6.94
C PRO A 53 7.02 -10.48 -5.54
N GLU A 54 8.29 -10.12 -5.37
CA GLU A 54 8.80 -9.68 -4.07
C GLU A 54 8.16 -8.37 -3.61
N HIS A 55 7.96 -7.41 -4.53
CA HIS A 55 7.27 -6.16 -4.23
C HIS A 55 5.84 -6.40 -3.72
N ILE A 56 5.10 -7.29 -4.39
CA ILE A 56 3.73 -7.68 -4.03
C ILE A 56 3.70 -8.35 -2.66
N ASP A 57 4.63 -9.29 -2.38
CA ASP A 57 4.74 -9.93 -1.07
C ASP A 57 5.00 -8.88 0.05
N ARG A 58 5.90 -7.92 -0.19
CA ARG A 58 6.21 -6.83 0.77
C ARG A 58 5.00 -5.91 0.99
N MET A 59 4.28 -5.54 -0.06
CA MET A 59 3.10 -4.66 0.05
C MET A 59 1.91 -5.38 0.68
N THR A 60 1.74 -6.67 0.41
CA THR A 60 0.77 -7.53 1.09
C THR A 60 1.05 -7.59 2.59
N GLN A 61 2.33 -7.77 2.97
CA GLN A 61 2.72 -7.71 4.37
C GLN A 61 2.44 -6.34 4.99
N PHE A 62 2.78 -5.25 4.30
CA PHE A 62 2.54 -3.89 4.80
C PHE A 62 1.06 -3.69 5.18
N TRP A 63 0.14 -4.08 4.30
CA TRP A 63 -1.29 -3.97 4.57
C TRP A 63 -1.77 -4.92 5.67
N TRP A 64 -1.29 -6.17 5.66
CA TRP A 64 -1.58 -7.15 6.72
C TRP A 64 -1.21 -6.61 8.11
N VAL A 65 0.00 -6.06 8.25
CA VAL A 65 0.47 -5.47 9.51
C VAL A 65 -0.31 -4.19 9.84
N SER A 66 -0.61 -3.36 8.84
CA SER A 66 -1.42 -2.14 9.02
C SER A 66 -2.84 -2.43 9.52
N PHE A 67 -3.35 -3.63 9.27
CA PHE A 67 -4.66 -4.11 9.74
C PHE A 67 -4.57 -4.89 11.06
N GLY A 68 -3.40 -4.92 11.72
CA GLY A 68 -3.19 -5.57 13.01
C GLY A 68 -2.66 -7.01 12.93
N GLY A 69 -2.30 -7.48 11.73
CA GLY A 69 -1.68 -8.77 11.53
C GLY A 69 -0.22 -8.80 12.01
N LYS A 70 0.26 -9.99 12.39
CA LYS A 70 1.69 -10.17 12.75
C LYS A 70 2.55 -10.19 11.50
N ALA A 71 3.67 -9.44 11.54
CA ALA A 71 4.67 -9.46 10.48
C ALA A 71 5.23 -10.89 10.28
N TYR A 72 5.49 -11.26 9.03
CA TYR A 72 5.95 -12.60 8.66
C TYR A 72 7.22 -12.60 7.77
N MET A 73 7.78 -11.43 7.48
CA MET A 73 9.02 -11.20 6.76
C MET A 73 9.71 -10.02 7.43
N PHE A 74 11.04 -10.06 7.47
CA PHE A 74 11.81 -8.91 7.90
C PHE A 74 11.65 -7.77 6.89
N SER A 75 11.27 -6.59 7.36
CA SER A 75 11.15 -5.40 6.51
C SER A 75 11.40 -4.15 7.31
N GLN A 76 12.36 -3.34 6.88
CA GLN A 76 12.51 -1.97 7.38
C GLN A 76 11.61 -1.06 6.54
N TYR A 77 10.52 -0.59 7.13
CA TYR A 77 9.65 0.39 6.50
C TYR A 77 10.14 1.79 6.88
N SER A 78 10.70 2.52 5.92
CA SER A 78 10.82 3.98 5.99
C SER A 78 9.88 4.59 4.94
N PRO A 79 8.55 4.48 5.14
CA PRO A 79 7.59 4.81 4.09
C PRO A 79 7.66 6.29 3.74
N VAL A 80 7.73 7.18 4.74
CA VAL A 80 7.76 8.63 4.53
C VAL A 80 8.94 9.03 3.61
N TRP A 81 10.17 8.62 3.96
CA TRP A 81 11.36 8.97 3.18
C TRP A 81 11.35 8.36 1.78
N LYS A 82 10.84 7.13 1.62
CA LYS A 82 10.71 6.50 0.30
C LYS A 82 9.73 7.26 -0.60
N HIS A 83 8.58 7.67 -0.07
CA HIS A 83 7.60 8.43 -0.83
C HIS A 83 8.14 9.83 -1.17
N TYR A 84 8.76 10.52 -0.21
CA TYR A 84 9.44 11.81 -0.46
C TYR A 84 10.47 11.68 -1.58
N GLY A 85 11.40 10.71 -1.48
CA GLY A 85 12.45 10.50 -2.47
C GLY A 85 11.94 10.09 -3.85
N ALA A 86 10.74 9.51 -3.93
CA ALA A 86 10.07 9.17 -5.18
C ALA A 86 9.31 10.34 -5.82
N GLY A 87 9.35 11.54 -5.22
CA GLY A 87 8.64 12.72 -5.73
C GLY A 87 7.14 12.69 -5.46
N PHE A 88 6.70 12.00 -4.41
CA PHE A 88 5.30 11.93 -4.02
C PHE A 88 4.69 13.33 -3.83
N ASN A 89 3.49 13.54 -4.39
CA ASN A 89 2.75 14.79 -4.35
C ASN A 89 1.24 14.52 -4.48
N GLN A 90 0.43 15.59 -4.49
CA GLN A 90 -1.03 15.49 -4.59
C GLN A 90 -1.48 14.76 -5.87
N GLU A 91 -0.90 15.08 -7.03
CA GLU A 91 -1.28 14.45 -8.31
C GLU A 91 -1.00 12.94 -8.33
N TYR A 92 0.11 12.51 -7.73
CA TYR A 92 0.41 11.09 -7.57
C TYR A 92 -0.57 10.42 -6.62
N LEU A 93 -0.94 11.08 -5.52
CA LEU A 93 -1.92 10.54 -4.58
C LEU A 93 -3.30 10.38 -5.23
N ASP A 94 -3.75 11.37 -6.00
CA ASP A 94 -5.06 11.34 -6.65
C ASP A 94 -5.18 10.20 -7.67
N ASP A 95 -4.16 10.00 -8.51
CA ASP A 95 -4.11 8.86 -9.43
C ASP A 95 -4.06 7.53 -8.67
N TRP A 96 -3.23 7.46 -7.64
CA TRP A 96 -3.07 6.25 -6.84
C TRP A 96 -4.40 5.87 -6.19
N LEU A 97 -5.09 6.82 -5.54
CA LEU A 97 -6.38 6.57 -4.90
C LEU A 97 -7.46 6.22 -5.92
N LYS A 98 -7.50 6.90 -7.06
CA LYS A 98 -8.45 6.58 -8.13
C LYS A 98 -8.30 5.13 -8.60
N LEU A 99 -7.07 4.71 -8.88
CA LEU A 99 -6.78 3.34 -9.31
C LEU A 99 -7.02 2.32 -8.20
N PHE A 100 -6.63 2.66 -6.97
CA PHE A 100 -6.79 1.78 -5.82
C PHE A 100 -8.26 1.56 -5.48
N HIS A 101 -9.09 2.61 -5.49
CA HIS A 101 -10.53 2.51 -5.26
C HIS A 101 -11.22 1.65 -6.32
N LYS A 102 -10.82 1.76 -7.60
CA LYS A 102 -11.29 0.85 -8.65
C LYS A 102 -10.96 -0.60 -8.32
N THR A 103 -9.71 -0.86 -7.95
CA THR A 103 -9.24 -2.22 -7.61
C THR A 103 -9.98 -2.79 -6.40
N LEU A 104 -10.18 -2.00 -5.34
CA LEU A 104 -10.94 -2.43 -4.17
C LEU A 104 -12.37 -2.84 -4.53
N LYS A 105 -13.04 -2.08 -5.41
CA LYS A 105 -14.40 -2.36 -5.86
C LYS A 105 -14.49 -3.66 -6.67
N GLU A 106 -13.45 -4.00 -7.43
CA GLU A 106 -13.41 -5.19 -8.29
C GLU A 106 -13.13 -6.48 -7.50
N HIS A 107 -12.45 -6.39 -6.35
CA HIS A 107 -11.91 -7.54 -5.63
C HIS A 107 -12.54 -7.79 -4.25
N LEU A 108 -13.29 -6.85 -3.69
CA LEU A 108 -13.80 -6.93 -2.32
C LEU A 108 -15.31 -6.70 -2.25
N ASN A 109 -15.90 -7.16 -1.16
CA ASN A 109 -17.26 -6.76 -0.82
C ASN A 109 -17.32 -5.28 -0.37
N ILE A 110 -18.53 -4.72 -0.28
CA ILE A 110 -18.74 -3.29 0.00
C ILE A 110 -18.14 -2.87 1.35
N GLU A 111 -18.27 -3.69 2.40
CA GLU A 111 -17.76 -3.36 3.74
C GLU A 111 -16.22 -3.29 3.73
N GLN A 112 -15.58 -4.29 3.13
CA GLN A 112 -14.12 -4.37 2.98
C GLN A 112 -13.58 -3.21 2.13
N MET A 113 -14.21 -2.95 0.97
CA MET A 113 -13.86 -1.84 0.10
C MET A 113 -13.93 -0.50 0.85
N MET A 114 -15.03 -0.24 1.56
CA MET A 114 -15.22 1.04 2.28
C MET A 114 -14.21 1.21 3.42
N ALA A 115 -13.94 0.16 4.19
CA ALA A 115 -12.96 0.19 5.27
C ALA A 115 -11.55 0.49 4.74
N TRP A 116 -11.11 -0.24 3.70
CA TRP A 116 -9.76 -0.07 3.16
C TRP A 116 -9.61 1.29 2.45
N LYS A 117 -10.62 1.72 1.69
CA LYS A 117 -10.68 3.07 1.09
C LYS A 117 -10.39 4.15 2.15
N LYS A 118 -11.15 4.16 3.25
CA LYS A 118 -10.98 5.14 4.33
C LYS A 118 -9.57 5.14 4.93
N ILE A 119 -8.98 3.96 5.11
CA ILE A 119 -7.62 3.83 5.66
C ILE A 119 -6.59 4.38 4.67
N SER A 120 -6.70 4.02 3.39
CA SER A 120 -5.77 4.45 2.34
C SER A 120 -5.78 5.97 2.15
N GLU A 121 -6.96 6.59 2.15
CA GLU A 121 -7.12 8.05 2.06
C GLU A 121 -6.48 8.76 3.26
N ARG A 122 -6.67 8.24 4.48
CA ARG A 122 -6.05 8.79 5.68
C ARG A 122 -4.52 8.69 5.63
N MET A 123 -3.99 7.53 5.25
CA MET A 123 -2.54 7.33 5.13
C MET A 123 -1.92 8.23 4.05
N GLY A 124 -2.58 8.37 2.89
CA GLY A 124 -2.14 9.25 1.81
C GLY A 124 -2.07 10.72 2.23
N LYS A 125 -3.10 11.22 2.93
CA LYS A 125 -3.10 12.59 3.49
C LYS A 125 -1.95 12.79 4.48
N ASN A 126 -1.69 11.82 5.35
CA ASN A 126 -0.58 11.91 6.30
C ASN A 126 0.80 11.93 5.60
N LEU A 127 0.95 11.20 4.49
CA LEU A 127 2.16 11.26 3.67
C LEU A 127 2.36 12.64 3.04
N LEU A 128 1.31 13.31 2.57
CA LEU A 128 1.40 14.68 2.05
C LEU A 128 1.91 15.65 3.12
N VAL A 129 1.31 15.60 4.31
CA VAL A 129 1.74 16.44 5.45
C VAL A 129 3.22 16.18 5.79
N SER A 130 3.61 14.91 5.85
CA SER A 130 4.99 14.53 6.14
C SER A 130 5.97 14.99 5.06
N ASN A 131 5.56 14.97 3.80
CA ASN A 131 6.34 15.47 2.67
C ASN A 131 6.62 16.97 2.80
N GLU A 132 5.61 17.77 3.15
CA GLU A 132 5.77 19.21 3.38
C GLU A 132 6.64 19.51 4.60
N MET A 133 6.52 18.74 5.68
CA MET A 133 7.41 18.87 6.85
C MET A 133 8.87 18.61 6.50
N ILE A 134 9.16 17.60 5.67
CA ILE A 134 10.54 17.33 5.23
C ILE A 134 11.07 18.47 4.37
N LYS A 135 10.24 19.05 3.49
CA LYS A 135 10.66 20.22 2.69
C LYS A 135 11.00 21.41 3.58
N ALA A 136 10.14 21.74 4.55
CA ALA A 136 10.37 22.84 5.48
C ALA A 136 11.67 22.66 6.27
N GLN A 137 11.87 21.47 6.87
CA GLN A 137 13.10 21.17 7.61
C GLN A 137 14.36 21.28 6.76
N LYS A 138 14.31 20.87 5.49
CA LYS A 138 15.46 21.00 4.60
C LYS A 138 15.74 22.44 4.20
N ASN A 139 14.70 23.26 4.03
CA ASN A 139 14.84 24.68 3.67
C ASN A 139 15.39 25.53 4.82
N GLU A 140 15.16 25.14 6.08
CA GLU A 140 15.69 25.82 7.28
C GLU A 140 17.16 25.51 7.58
N ASN A 141 17.75 24.51 6.91
CA ASN A 141 19.14 24.07 7.12
C ASN A 141 20.12 24.68 6.09
N PHE A 142 19.75 25.76 5.41
CA PHE A 142 20.58 26.53 4.47
C PHE A 142 20.63 28.01 4.85
#